data_AF-A0A1I8PNK4-F1
#
_entry.id   AF-A0A1I8PNK4-F1
#
_cell.length_a   1.000
_cell.length_b   1.000
_cell.length_c   1.000
_cell.angle_alpha   90.00
_cell.angle_beta   90.00
_cell.angle_gamma   90.00
#
_symmetry.space_group_name_H-M   'P 1'
#
loop_
_entity.id
_entity.type
_entity.pdbx_description
1 polymer ?
#
loop_
_entity_poly.entity_id
_entity_poly.type
_entity_poly.pdbx_seq_one_letter_code
_entity_poly.pdbx_strand_id
1 'polypeptide(L)'
;MFNWYEAWEQCLHNNMTLLAMDSAHKYRQITMLLKEVLPNNLTYSYWIGAHDLARAKHFVWQSTGRAMQFTNWSSSQPSYGSDHCVRIARSKEDQWIDSVCANNYGYICENLQCSNERSLVYENGTPSSKYNVNFWNVLGNQKS
;
A
#
# COMPACT_ATOMS: atom_id res chain seq x y z
N MET A 1 -5.81 10.53 -13.36
CA MET A 1 -5.24 10.86 -12.03
C MET A 1 -6.33 10.62 -11.01
N PHE A 2 -5.98 10.15 -9.82
CA PHE A 2 -6.91 9.68 -8.79
C PHE A 2 -6.44 10.14 -7.42
N ASN A 3 -7.37 10.36 -6.49
CA ASN A 3 -7.01 10.52 -5.08
C ASN A 3 -6.59 9.17 -4.47
N TRP A 4 -6.05 9.17 -3.25
CA TRP A 4 -5.48 7.94 -2.69
C TRP A 4 -6.55 6.84 -2.48
N TYR A 5 -7.76 7.23 -2.08
CA TYR A 5 -8.87 6.30 -1.86
C TYR A 5 -9.38 5.71 -3.17
N GLU A 6 -9.53 6.55 -4.20
CA GLU A 6 -9.89 6.10 -5.54
C GLU A 6 -8.82 5.18 -6.13
N ALA A 7 -7.54 5.52 -5.96
CA ALA A 7 -6.43 4.68 -6.40
C ALA A 7 -6.45 3.30 -5.74
N TRP A 8 -6.76 3.26 -4.43
CA TRP A 8 -6.96 2.01 -3.72
C TRP A 8 -8.13 1.19 -4.28
N GLU A 9 -9.28 1.83 -4.50
CA GLU A 9 -10.45 1.20 -5.13
C GLU A 9 -10.12 0.66 -6.53
N GLN A 10 -9.36 1.39 -7.34
CA GLN A 10 -8.94 0.94 -8.67
C GLN A 10 -8.07 -0.32 -8.61
N CYS A 11 -7.14 -0.40 -7.66
CA CYS A 11 -6.37 -1.65 -7.47
C CYS A 11 -7.27 -2.80 -7.03
N LEU A 12 -8.21 -2.56 -6.11
CA LEU A 12 -9.15 -3.57 -5.65
C LEU A 12 -10.06 -4.10 -6.78
N HIS A 13 -10.55 -3.23 -7.66
CA HIS A 13 -11.33 -3.64 -8.84
C HIS A 13 -10.57 -4.59 -9.77
N ASN A 14 -9.24 -4.57 -9.73
CA ASN A 14 -8.38 -5.46 -10.50
C ASN A 14 -7.86 -6.66 -9.69
N ASN A 15 -8.44 -6.96 -8.52
CA ASN A 15 -7.97 -7.98 -7.59
C ASN A 15 -6.51 -7.78 -7.14
N MET A 16 -6.08 -6.52 -7.06
CA MET A 16 -4.76 -6.08 -6.66
C MET A 16 -4.84 -5.21 -5.40
N THR A 17 -3.70 -4.77 -4.92
CA THR A 17 -3.58 -3.78 -3.85
C THR A 17 -2.69 -2.63 -4.28
N LEU A 18 -2.76 -1.48 -3.62
CA LEU A 18 -1.70 -0.47 -3.77
C LEU A 18 -0.35 -1.04 -3.33
N LEU A 19 0.70 -0.67 -4.06
CA LEU A 19 2.06 -1.16 -3.85
C LEU A 19 2.56 -0.92 -2.42
N ALA A 20 2.98 -1.99 -1.75
CA ALA A 20 3.74 -1.97 -0.50
C ALA A 20 5.23 -2.19 -0.77
N MET A 21 6.05 -1.14 -0.71
CA MET A 21 7.51 -1.27 -0.86
C MET A 21 8.18 -1.53 0.48
N ASP A 22 8.00 -2.74 1.01
CA ASP A 22 8.40 -3.14 2.36
C ASP A 22 9.87 -3.60 2.49
N SER A 23 10.66 -3.57 1.42
CA SER A 23 12.07 -3.93 1.44
C SER A 23 12.92 -3.12 0.45
N ALA A 24 14.21 -3.01 0.76
CA ALA A 24 15.18 -2.37 -0.13
C ALA A 24 15.31 -3.10 -1.48
N HIS A 25 15.14 -4.43 -1.49
CA HIS A 25 15.16 -5.21 -2.73
C HIS A 25 13.99 -4.84 -3.64
N LYS A 26 12.77 -4.83 -3.11
CA LYS A 26 11.56 -4.47 -3.85
C LYS A 26 11.61 -3.02 -4.33
N TYR A 27 12.10 -2.09 -3.50
CA TYR A 27 12.32 -0.70 -3.90
C TYR A 27 13.25 -0.59 -5.12
N ARG A 28 14.39 -1.29 -5.12
CA ARG A 28 15.32 -1.27 -6.28
C ARG A 28 14.66 -1.82 -7.54
N GLN A 29 13.95 -2.94 -7.44
CA GLN A 29 13.27 -3.55 -8.59
C GLN A 29 12.22 -2.60 -9.20
N ILE A 30 11.36 -2.03 -8.36
CA ILE A 30 10.31 -1.10 -8.83
C ILE A 30 10.91 0.18 -9.41
N THR A 31 11.92 0.77 -8.78
CA THR A 31 12.52 2.03 -9.28
C THR A 31 13.30 1.83 -10.58
N MET A 32 13.96 0.68 -10.77
CA MET A 32 14.56 0.32 -12.06
C MET A 32 13.48 0.19 -13.13
N LEU A 33 12.39 -0.53 -12.86
CA LEU A 33 11.28 -0.68 -13.79
C LEU A 33 10.65 0.67 -14.15
N LEU A 34 10.42 1.54 -13.18
CA LEU A 34 9.87 2.88 -13.42
C LEU A 34 10.78 3.74 -14.32
N LYS A 35 12.10 3.61 -14.21
CA LYS A 35 13.06 4.30 -15.10
C LYS A 35 13.11 3.70 -16.49
N GLU A 36 12.83 2.42 -16.63
CA GLU A 36 12.79 1.72 -17.93
C GLU A 36 11.52 2.06 -18.71
N VAL A 37 10.36 2.01 -18.05
CA VAL A 37 9.06 2.12 -18.73
C VAL A 37 8.53 3.55 -18.85
N LEU A 38 9.08 4.51 -18.08
CA LEU A 38 8.65 5.91 -18.09
C LEU A 38 9.80 6.84 -18.47
N PRO A 39 9.56 7.86 -19.32
CA PRO A 39 10.53 8.89 -19.62
C PRO A 39 11.07 9.62 -18.38
N ASN A 40 12.38 9.85 -18.34
CA ASN A 40 13.06 10.49 -17.21
C ASN A 40 12.76 11.99 -17.04
N ASN A 41 12.19 12.65 -18.05
CA ASN A 41 11.85 14.08 -18.01
C ASN A 41 10.47 14.37 -17.37
N LEU A 42 9.81 13.36 -16.80
CA LEU A 42 8.48 13.48 -16.24
C LEU A 42 8.53 13.69 -14.73
N THR A 43 7.83 14.73 -14.25
CA THR A 43 7.68 15.06 -12.83
C THR A 43 6.48 14.35 -12.18
N TYR A 44 6.11 13.18 -12.71
CA TYR A 44 4.94 12.44 -12.22
C TYR A 44 5.12 11.96 -10.78
N SER A 45 3.99 11.80 -10.10
CA SER A 45 3.93 11.19 -8.78
C SER A 45 2.91 10.08 -8.77
N TYR A 46 3.16 9.08 -7.93
CA TYR A 46 2.35 7.87 -7.89
C TYR A 46 2.01 7.49 -6.46
N TRP A 47 0.73 7.30 -6.17
CA TRP A 47 0.26 6.74 -4.92
C TRP A 47 0.79 5.32 -4.71
N ILE A 48 1.16 5.05 -3.47
CA ILE A 48 1.52 3.72 -2.96
C ILE A 48 0.70 3.42 -1.71
N GLY A 49 0.76 2.18 -1.23
CA GLY A 49 -0.12 1.69 -0.17
C GLY A 49 0.21 2.20 1.24
N ALA A 50 1.20 3.08 1.41
CA ALA A 50 1.57 3.59 2.74
C ALA A 50 0.66 4.75 3.18
N HIS A 51 0.20 4.70 4.43
CA HIS A 51 -0.58 5.76 5.07
C HIS A 51 -0.49 5.70 6.60
N ASP A 52 -0.87 6.77 7.29
CA ASP A 52 -0.99 6.81 8.76
C ASP A 52 -2.40 7.23 9.25
N LEU A 53 -3.41 7.12 8.37
CA LEU A 53 -4.81 7.49 8.61
C LEU A 53 -5.42 7.03 9.94
N ALA A 54 -5.06 5.84 10.43
CA ALA A 54 -5.60 5.29 11.67
C ALA A 54 -4.94 5.87 12.93
N ARG A 55 -3.65 6.23 12.84
CA ARG A 55 -2.85 6.76 13.94
C ARG A 55 -1.74 7.64 13.37
N ALA A 56 -1.91 8.95 13.53
CA ALA A 56 -0.93 9.93 13.05
C ALA A 56 0.49 9.57 13.50
N LYS A 57 1.45 9.75 12.59
CA LYS A 57 2.88 9.42 12.72
C LYS A 57 3.18 7.91 12.82
N HIS A 58 2.19 7.04 12.58
CA HIS A 58 2.38 5.60 12.55
C HIS A 58 2.00 5.05 11.17
N PHE A 59 2.95 5.14 10.23
CA PHE A 59 2.72 4.68 8.87
C PHE A 59 2.73 3.16 8.76
N VAL A 60 1.72 2.64 8.06
CA VAL A 60 1.51 1.23 7.78
C VAL A 60 1.29 1.00 6.29
N TRP A 61 1.53 -0.23 5.83
CA TRP A 61 1.12 -0.66 4.50
C TRP A 61 -0.34 -1.10 4.50
N GLN A 62 -1.19 -0.44 3.71
CA GLN A 62 -2.63 -0.70 3.58
C GLN A 62 -2.93 -2.20 3.36
N SER A 63 -2.11 -2.88 2.55
CA SER A 63 -2.31 -4.29 2.19
C SER A 63 -2.08 -5.29 3.33
N THR A 64 -1.21 -4.97 4.29
CA THR A 64 -0.78 -5.91 5.35
C THR A 64 -1.06 -5.41 6.76
N GLY A 65 -1.35 -4.12 6.93
CA GLY A 65 -1.41 -3.45 8.23
C GLY A 65 -0.06 -3.37 8.96
N ARG A 66 1.03 -3.85 8.36
CA ARG A 66 2.36 -3.85 9.00
C ARG A 66 2.94 -2.44 9.01
N ALA A 67 3.53 -2.06 10.14
CA ALA A 67 4.32 -0.84 10.24
C ALA A 67 5.49 -0.84 9.26
N MET A 68 5.78 0.32 8.69
CA MET A 68 6.91 0.49 7.76
C MET A 68 8.24 0.31 8.49
N GLN A 69 8.97 -0.75 8.12
CA GLN A 69 10.33 -1.02 8.63
C GLN A 69 11.41 -0.49 7.68
N PHE A 70 11.15 -0.56 6.38
CA PHE A 70 11.98 0.04 5.35
C PHE A 70 11.32 1.34 4.87
N THR A 71 12.12 2.39 4.73
CA THR A 71 11.66 3.70 4.27
C THR A 71 12.62 4.33 3.28
N ASN A 72 12.10 5.02 2.28
CA ASN A 72 12.88 5.83 1.35
C ASN A 72 12.31 7.26 1.25
N TRP A 73 12.08 7.87 2.42
CA TRP A 73 11.58 9.24 2.52
C TRP A 73 12.50 10.24 1.82
N SER A 74 11.91 11.26 1.20
CA SER A 74 12.69 12.40 0.72
C SER A 74 13.20 13.25 1.87
N SER A 75 14.12 14.17 1.58
CA SER A 75 14.61 15.10 2.60
C SER A 75 13.45 15.87 3.24
N SER A 76 13.45 15.96 4.58
CA SER A 76 12.40 16.62 5.37
C SER A 76 11.03 15.95 5.29
N GLN A 77 10.99 14.63 5.08
CA GLN A 77 9.77 13.84 5.04
C GLN A 77 9.79 12.71 6.09
N PRO A 78 8.62 12.27 6.57
CA PRO A 78 7.31 12.88 6.35
C PRO A 78 7.20 14.28 7.02
N SER A 79 6.35 15.15 6.48
CA SER A 79 6.08 16.50 6.99
C SER A 79 5.30 16.47 8.30
N TYR A 80 4.60 15.34 8.56
CA TYR A 80 3.74 15.12 9.73
C TYR A 80 2.63 16.20 9.89
N GLY A 81 2.24 16.86 8.80
CA GLY A 81 1.13 17.81 8.75
C GLY A 81 -0.22 17.13 8.54
N SER A 82 -1.07 17.71 7.69
CA SER A 82 -2.34 17.12 7.22
C SER A 82 -2.15 16.08 6.11
N ASP A 83 -0.94 15.52 6.02
CA ASP A 83 -0.46 14.68 4.93
C ASP A 83 -0.42 13.22 5.40
N HIS A 84 -1.46 12.45 5.08
CA HIS A 84 -1.63 11.10 5.64
C HIS A 84 -1.35 9.95 4.66
N CYS A 85 -1.18 10.26 3.37
CA CYS A 85 -1.03 9.27 2.30
C CYS A 85 0.31 9.45 1.59
N VAL A 86 0.93 8.36 1.16
CA VAL A 86 2.30 8.40 0.65
C VAL A 86 2.35 8.23 -0.86
N ARG A 87 3.14 9.07 -1.52
CA ARG A 87 3.43 8.98 -2.96
C ARG A 87 4.93 8.87 -3.23
N ILE A 88 5.26 8.19 -4.32
CA ILE A 88 6.57 8.29 -4.99
C ILE A 88 6.61 9.61 -5.75
N ALA A 89 7.70 10.35 -5.64
CA ALA A 89 7.95 11.56 -6.42
C ALA A 89 9.10 11.35 -7.41
N ARG A 90 8.81 11.29 -8.72
CA ARG A 90 9.86 11.14 -9.77
C ARG A 90 10.86 12.29 -9.74
N SER A 91 10.40 13.50 -9.40
CA SER A 91 11.22 14.70 -9.24
C SER A 91 12.16 14.67 -8.02
N LYS A 92 12.08 13.62 -7.19
CA LYS A 92 12.92 13.39 -6.00
C LYS A 92 13.56 12.01 -6.06
N GLU A 93 13.99 11.56 -7.25
CA GLU A 93 14.69 10.28 -7.42
C GLU A 93 13.91 9.07 -6.85
N ASP A 94 12.59 9.08 -7.06
CA ASP A 94 11.67 8.03 -6.57
C ASP A 94 11.54 7.93 -5.04
N GLN A 95 11.96 8.99 -4.33
CA GLN A 95 11.75 9.11 -2.89
C GLN A 95 10.28 9.38 -2.55
N TRP A 96 9.95 9.05 -1.31
CA TRP A 96 8.59 9.07 -0.79
C TRP A 96 8.28 10.41 -0.12
N ILE A 97 7.07 10.88 -0.35
CA ILE A 97 6.53 12.13 0.20
C ILE A 97 5.16 11.82 0.80
N ASP A 98 4.91 12.25 2.03
CA ASP A 98 3.55 12.28 2.57
C ASP A 98 2.78 13.44 1.93
N SER A 99 1.51 13.21 1.64
CA SER A 99 0.66 14.17 0.95
C SER A 99 -0.79 14.02 1.36
N VAL A 100 -1.53 15.12 1.27
CA VAL A 100 -2.98 15.16 1.43
C VAL A 100 -3.62 14.09 0.53
N CYS A 101 -4.33 13.15 1.15
CA CYS A 101 -4.92 12.00 0.46
C CYS A 101 -5.89 12.36 -0.67
N ALA A 102 -6.48 13.56 -0.61
CA ALA A 102 -7.40 14.09 -1.62
C ALA A 102 -6.71 14.60 -2.90
N ASN A 103 -5.37 14.70 -2.92
CA ASN A 103 -4.62 15.12 -4.10
C ASN A 103 -4.69 14.07 -5.20
N ASN A 104 -4.70 14.51 -6.46
CA ASN A 104 -4.80 13.62 -7.61
C ASN A 104 -3.43 13.29 -8.21
N TYR A 105 -3.07 12.01 -8.22
CA TYR A 105 -1.81 11.50 -8.79
C TYR A 105 -2.04 10.23 -9.63
N GLY A 106 -0.97 9.70 -10.22
CA GLY A 106 -0.98 8.32 -10.71
C GLY A 106 -0.97 7.35 -9.53
N TYR A 107 -1.02 6.05 -9.78
CA TYR A 107 -0.94 5.03 -8.73
C TYR A 107 -0.25 3.78 -9.26
N ILE A 108 0.30 2.99 -8.35
CA ILE A 108 0.93 1.70 -8.68
C ILE A 108 0.22 0.61 -7.87
N CYS A 109 -0.36 -0.34 -8.58
CA CYS A 109 -0.89 -1.55 -7.98
C CYS A 109 0.16 -2.66 -7.98
N GLU A 110 0.01 -3.59 -7.05
CA GLU A 110 0.70 -4.87 -7.08
C GLU A 110 -0.30 -6.01 -6.86
N ASN A 111 0.02 -7.18 -7.41
CA ASN A 111 -0.69 -8.38 -7.05
C ASN A 111 -0.51 -8.66 -5.57
N LEU A 112 -1.58 -9.10 -4.93
CA LEU A 112 -1.49 -9.71 -3.61
C LEU A 112 -0.60 -10.94 -3.75
N GLN A 113 0.66 -10.84 -3.30
CA GLN A 113 1.43 -12.01 -2.94
C GLN A 113 0.78 -12.55 -1.67
N CYS A 114 -0.33 -13.28 -1.80
CA CYS A 114 -0.60 -14.36 -0.85
C CYS A 114 0.70 -15.16 -0.83
N SER A 115 1.31 -15.35 0.35
CA SER A 115 2.51 -16.16 0.47
C SER A 115 2.19 -17.56 -0.07
N ASN A 116 2.45 -17.77 -1.35
CA ASN A 116 2.45 -19.08 -1.97
C ASN A 116 3.68 -19.79 -1.45
N GLU A 117 3.55 -20.39 -0.28
CA GLU A 117 4.13 -21.70 -0.10
C GLU A 117 3.00 -22.71 0.12
N ARG A 118 2.92 -23.62 -0.86
CA ARG A 118 2.05 -24.78 -1.01
C ARG A 118 0.65 -24.50 -1.54
N SER A 119 0.48 -24.87 -2.81
CA SER A 119 -0.71 -25.54 -3.33
C SER A 119 -1.49 -26.23 -2.21
N LEU A 120 -2.64 -25.68 -1.83
CA LEU A 120 -3.65 -26.48 -1.15
C LEU A 120 -4.28 -27.37 -2.21
N VAL A 121 -3.65 -28.53 -2.43
CA VAL A 121 -4.31 -29.67 -3.05
C VAL A 121 -5.40 -30.11 -2.06
N TYR A 122 -6.65 -29.78 -2.35
CA TYR A 122 -7.79 -30.47 -1.76
C TYR A 122 -8.19 -31.60 -2.71
N GLU A 123 -7.50 -32.75 -2.61
CA GLU A 123 -8.09 -34.02 -3.05
C GLU A 123 -9.13 -34.43 -2.00
N ASN A 124 -10.31 -34.86 -2.46
CA ASN A 124 -11.43 -35.39 -1.67
C ASN A 124 -12.35 -34.38 -0.96
N GLY A 125 -12.80 -33.35 -1.70
CA GLY A 125 -14.16 -32.82 -1.63
C GLY A 125 -14.76 -32.55 -0.24
N THR A 126 -14.59 -31.32 0.26
CA THR A 126 -15.68 -30.53 0.89
C THR A 126 -15.26 -29.05 0.94
N PRO A 127 -16.14 -28.10 0.57
CA PRO A 127 -15.81 -26.68 0.62
C PRO A 127 -16.14 -26.10 2.00
N SER A 128 -15.14 -25.56 2.71
CA SER A 128 -15.37 -24.66 3.86
C SER A 128 -14.50 -23.41 3.80
N SER A 129 -14.37 -22.84 2.60
CA SER A 129 -14.35 -21.38 2.51
C SER A 129 -15.81 -20.94 2.48
N LYS A 130 -16.19 -20.05 3.39
CA LYS A 130 -17.13 -19.04 2.94
C LYS A 130 -16.83 -17.65 3.43
N TYR A 131 -16.21 -17.45 4.59
CA TYR A 131 -16.02 -16.07 5.03
C TYR A 131 -14.71 -15.67 5.71
N ASN A 132 -13.78 -16.56 6.13
CA ASN A 132 -12.47 -16.17 6.73
C ASN A 132 -12.47 -14.83 7.51
N VAL A 133 -13.48 -14.64 8.36
CA VAL A 133 -13.71 -13.42 9.14
C VAL A 133 -13.56 -13.76 10.61
N ASN A 134 -12.69 -13.01 11.29
CA ASN A 134 -12.63 -12.99 12.74
C ASN A 134 -13.33 -11.72 13.22
N PHE A 135 -14.44 -11.88 13.92
CA PHE A 135 -15.08 -10.78 14.64
C PHE A 135 -14.35 -10.59 15.98
N TRP A 136 -13.55 -9.53 16.08
CA TRP A 136 -13.04 -9.08 17.38
C TRP A 136 -13.92 -7.94 17.89
N ASN A 137 -14.45 -8.12 19.10
CA ASN A 137 -15.31 -7.20 19.88
C ASN A 137 -16.75 -6.97 19.38
N VAL A 138 -17.51 -8.05 19.17
CA VAL A 138 -18.98 -8.00 19.23
C VAL A 138 -19.44 -8.65 20.52
N LEU A 139 -19.19 -8.02 21.67
CA LEU A 139 -19.96 -8.15 22.91
C LEU A 139 -19.37 -7.14 23.90
N GLY A 140 -19.93 -5.94 23.91
CA GLY A 140 -19.73 -5.00 25.00
C GLY A 140 -20.26 -5.63 26.29
N ASN A 141 -19.36 -5.79 27.26
CA ASN A 141 -19.59 -6.01 28.68
C ASN A 141 -21.05 -5.99 29.16
N GLN A 142 -21.55 -7.14 29.61
CA GLN A 142 -22.54 -7.21 30.69
C GLN A 142 -21.87 -7.99 31.82
N LYS A 143 -21.44 -7.26 32.87
CA LYS A 143 -20.93 -7.82 34.11
C LYS A 143 -22.10 -8.39 34.93
N SER A 144 -21.85 -9.54 35.55
CA SER A 144 -22.61 -10.16 36.64
C SER A 144 -22.76 -9.25 37.85
#